data_AF-A0A424LMQ3-F1
#
_entry.id   AF-A0A424LMQ3-F1
#
_cell.length_a   1.000
_cell.length_b   1.000
_cell.length_c   1.000
_cell.angle_alpha   90.00
_cell.angle_beta   90.00
_cell.angle_gamma   90.00
#
_symmetry.space_group_name_H-M   'P 1'
#
loop_
_entity.id
_entity.type
_entity.pdbx_description
1 polymer ?
#
loop_
_entity_poly.entity_id
_entity_poly.type
_entity_poly.pdbx_seq_one_letter_code
_entity_poly.pdbx_strand_id
1 'polypeptide(L)'
;MGRQGFFNQLVEMGYHPIETANNGLYFEYLVDIGVNQGKRVLMGFENLHDFPLNAPHGPHFRPIDEGWINPSGPRAGVHNSNFGQGWVHWSRPFQQWNKTKKTVKEYLAHIKNLLLNI
;
A
#
# COMPACT_ATOMS: atom_id res chain seq x y z
N MET A 1 -8.96 2.46 -17.15
CA MET A 1 -9.87 3.06 -16.14
C MET A 1 -9.42 2.74 -14.70
N GLY A 2 -8.91 1.53 -14.40
CA GLY A 2 -8.61 1.16 -13.01
C GLY A 2 -7.63 2.06 -12.26
N ARG A 3 -6.44 2.34 -12.82
CA ARG A 3 -5.46 3.23 -12.17
C ARG A 3 -6.02 4.62 -11.85
N GLN A 4 -6.69 5.25 -12.82
CA GLN A 4 -7.29 6.57 -12.63
C GLN A 4 -8.38 6.55 -11.55
N GLY A 5 -9.17 5.48 -11.47
CA GLY A 5 -10.16 5.31 -10.40
C GLY A 5 -9.52 5.21 -9.01
N PHE A 6 -8.42 4.47 -8.89
CA PHE A 6 -7.64 4.39 -7.65
C PHE A 6 -7.04 5.75 -7.27
N PHE A 7 -6.43 6.43 -8.24
CA PHE A 7 -5.84 7.76 -8.08
C PHE A 7 -6.88 8.77 -7.59
N ASN A 8 -8.05 8.85 -8.22
CA ASN A 8 -9.10 9.79 -7.86
C ASN A 8 -9.62 9.54 -6.44
N GLN A 9 -9.82 8.27 -6.05
CA GLN A 9 -10.25 7.93 -4.70
C GLN A 9 -9.20 8.31 -3.64
N LEU A 10 -7.90 8.21 -3.94
CA LEU A 10 -6.86 8.71 -3.04
C LEU A 10 -6.93 10.23 -2.88
N VAL A 11 -7.12 10.97 -3.98
CA VAL A 11 -7.27 12.43 -3.96
C VAL A 11 -8.51 12.85 -3.17
N GLU A 12 -9.66 12.18 -3.36
CA GLU A 12 -10.89 12.41 -2.60
C GLU A 12 -10.71 12.16 -1.10
N MET A 13 -9.79 11.27 -0.72
CA MET A 13 -9.41 11.01 0.67
C MET A 13 -8.37 12.00 1.23
N GLY A 14 -7.92 12.98 0.44
CA GLY A 14 -6.96 14.01 0.84
C GLY A 14 -5.49 13.63 0.66
N TYR A 15 -5.18 12.53 -0.05
CA TYR A 15 -3.81 12.17 -0.39
C TYR A 15 -3.36 12.86 -1.69
N HIS A 16 -2.05 12.94 -1.87
CA HIS A 16 -1.41 13.49 -3.07
C HIS A 16 -0.62 12.39 -3.80
N PRO A 17 -1.29 11.50 -4.55
CA PRO A 17 -0.63 10.44 -5.29
C PRO A 17 0.23 10.97 -6.44
N ILE A 18 1.39 10.34 -6.63
CA ILE A 18 2.32 10.54 -7.72
C ILE A 18 2.31 9.28 -8.58
N GLU A 19 2.01 9.44 -9.87
CA GLU A 19 2.09 8.34 -10.83
C GLU A 19 3.55 7.95 -11.12
N THR A 20 3.76 6.67 -11.44
CA THR A 20 5.06 6.14 -11.86
C THR A 20 5.00 5.66 -13.30
N ALA A 21 6.16 5.56 -13.95
CA ALA A 21 6.26 5.06 -15.33
C ALA A 21 5.73 3.62 -15.49
N ASN A 22 5.78 2.80 -14.44
CA ASN A 22 5.42 1.38 -14.47
C ASN A 22 3.94 1.12 -14.14
N ASN A 23 3.04 2.05 -14.46
CA ASN A 23 1.60 1.92 -14.18
C ASN A 23 1.25 1.74 -12.69
N GLY A 24 2.17 2.13 -11.80
CA GLY A 24 1.94 2.23 -10.37
C GLY A 24 1.76 3.68 -9.93
N LEU A 25 1.47 3.87 -8.65
CA LEU A 25 1.48 5.17 -7.99
C LEU A 25 2.02 5.03 -6.58
N TYR A 26 2.43 6.14 -5.97
CA TYR A 26 2.74 6.21 -4.55
C TYR A 26 2.33 7.54 -3.94
N PHE A 27 2.22 7.59 -2.63
CA PHE A 27 1.99 8.81 -1.85
C PHE A 27 2.63 8.70 -0.47
N GLU A 28 2.82 9.84 0.18
CA GLU A 28 3.23 9.87 1.59
C GLU A 28 2.07 9.47 2.50
N TYR A 29 2.35 8.57 3.43
CA TYR A 29 1.40 8.06 4.40
C TYR A 29 1.99 8.18 5.81
N LEU A 30 1.21 8.77 6.72
CA LEU A 30 1.49 8.79 8.14
C LEU A 30 0.85 7.55 8.78
N VAL A 31 1.67 6.67 9.36
CA VAL A 31 1.17 5.47 10.03
C VAL A 31 0.44 5.85 11.31
N ASP A 32 -0.84 5.51 11.40
CA ASP A 32 -1.71 5.90 12.52
C ASP A 32 -1.88 4.80 13.58
N ILE A 33 -1.33 3.59 13.36
CA ILE A 33 -1.51 2.43 14.24
C ILE A 33 -0.30 1.47 14.22
N GLY A 34 -0.13 0.70 15.29
CA GLY A 34 0.87 -0.36 15.39
C GLY A 34 2.26 0.13 15.83
N VAL A 35 3.27 -0.75 15.74
CA VAL A 35 4.63 -0.46 16.23
C VAL A 35 5.36 0.64 15.44
N ASN A 36 4.88 0.95 14.23
CA ASN A 36 5.38 2.06 13.40
C ASN A 36 4.53 3.33 13.50
N GLN A 37 3.59 3.43 14.44
CA GLN A 37 2.74 4.61 14.63
C GLN A 37 3.57 5.90 14.74
N GLY A 38 3.11 6.95 14.07
CA GLY A 38 3.76 8.27 14.01
C GLY A 38 4.86 8.39 12.95
N LYS A 39 5.27 7.28 12.30
CA LYS A 39 6.30 7.31 11.24
C LYS A 39 5.67 7.59 9.87
N ARG A 40 6.40 8.34 9.05
CA ARG A 40 6.10 8.58 7.64
C ARG A 40 6.76 7.56 6.74
N VAL A 41 6.02 7.14 5.73
CA VAL A 41 6.45 6.18 4.72
C VAL A 41 5.91 6.61 3.37
N LEU A 42 6.63 6.34 2.30
CA LEU A 42 5.99 6.32 0.98
C LEU A 42 5.33 4.96 0.78
N MET A 43 4.03 4.99 0.52
CA MET A 43 3.22 3.81 0.24
C MET A 43 2.92 3.76 -1.27
N GLY A 44 3.27 2.64 -1.90
CA GLY A 44 3.15 2.46 -3.34
C GLY A 44 2.31 1.25 -3.73
N PHE A 45 1.74 1.29 -4.93
CA PHE A 45 0.92 0.23 -5.52
C PHE A 45 1.26 0.06 -7.00
N GLU A 46 1.43 -1.18 -7.45
CA GLU A 46 1.66 -1.54 -8.85
C GLU A 46 0.45 -2.23 -9.50
N ASN A 47 0.47 -2.35 -10.82
CA ASN A 47 -0.47 -3.16 -11.60
C ASN A 47 -1.97 -2.83 -11.43
N LEU A 48 -2.32 -1.55 -11.22
CA LEU A 48 -3.70 -1.10 -10.94
C LEU A 48 -4.67 -1.11 -12.14
N HIS A 49 -4.33 -1.76 -13.25
CA HIS A 49 -5.14 -1.74 -14.46
C HIS A 49 -6.54 -2.37 -14.28
N ASP A 50 -6.62 -3.43 -13.48
CA ASP A 50 -7.84 -4.20 -13.21
C ASP A 50 -8.65 -3.68 -12.01
N PHE A 51 -8.20 -2.62 -11.34
CA PHE A 51 -8.99 -2.04 -10.26
C PHE A 51 -10.34 -1.50 -10.79
N PRO A 52 -11.47 -1.66 -10.08
CA PRO A 52 -11.66 -2.32 -8.79
C PRO A 52 -12.03 -3.81 -8.89
N LEU A 53 -12.04 -4.42 -10.08
CA LEU A 53 -12.41 -5.83 -10.26
C LEU A 53 -11.55 -6.73 -9.35
N ASN A 54 -10.24 -6.53 -9.41
CA ASN A 54 -9.24 -7.14 -8.55
C ASN A 54 -8.72 -6.14 -7.51
N ALA A 55 -8.36 -6.63 -6.33
CA ALA A 55 -7.66 -5.81 -5.35
C ALA A 55 -6.28 -5.42 -5.89
N PRO A 56 -5.72 -4.27 -5.49
CA PRO A 56 -4.30 -4.04 -5.65
C PRO A 56 -3.49 -5.20 -5.07
N HIS A 57 -2.33 -5.43 -5.65
CA HIS A 57 -1.33 -6.33 -5.09
C HIS A 57 -0.86 -5.82 -3.72
N GLY A 58 0.05 -6.54 -3.06
CA GLY A 58 0.58 -6.11 -1.78
C GLY A 58 1.14 -4.68 -1.81
N PRO A 59 1.08 -3.93 -0.70
CA PRO A 59 1.64 -2.58 -0.65
C PRO A 59 3.16 -2.60 -0.77
N HIS A 60 3.70 -1.56 -1.37
CA HIS A 60 5.12 -1.25 -1.36
C HIS A 60 5.38 -0.15 -0.35
N PHE A 61 6.46 -0.27 0.42
CA PHE A 61 6.85 0.70 1.43
C PHE A 61 8.28 1.16 1.24
N ARG A 62 8.51 2.47 1.30
CA ARG A 62 9.83 3.07 1.49
C ARG A 62 9.77 4.02 2.70
N PRO A 63 10.38 3.64 3.84
CA PRO A 63 10.40 4.48 5.03
C PRO A 63 11.03 5.83 4.73
N ILE A 64 10.42 6.90 5.26
CA ILE A 64 11.01 8.24 5.26
C ILE A 64 11.70 8.45 6.60
N ASP A 65 11.02 8.11 7.69
CA ASP A 65 11.55 8.23 9.04
C ASP A 65 12.37 6.99 9.45
N GLU A 66 13.36 7.20 10.32
CA GLU A 66 14.23 6.15 10.81
C GLU A 66 13.51 5.13 11.72
N GLY A 67 14.19 4.01 11.98
CA GLY A 67 13.70 2.98 12.91
C GLY A 67 12.46 2.23 12.41
N TRP A 68 12.15 2.26 11.12
CA TRP A 68 11.05 1.48 10.53
C TRP A 68 11.22 -0.02 10.75
N ILE A 69 10.15 -0.66 11.20
CA ILE A 69 10.11 -2.10 11.44
C ILE A 69 9.34 -2.75 10.30
N ASN A 70 9.96 -3.71 9.62
CA ASN A 70 9.26 -4.56 8.66
C ASN A 70 8.72 -5.82 9.36
N PRO A 71 7.65 -6.45 8.84
CA PRO A 71 7.23 -7.78 9.25
C PRO A 71 8.42 -8.73 9.19
N SER A 72 8.55 -9.58 10.21
CA SER A 72 9.66 -10.53 10.32
C SER A 72 9.18 -11.99 10.44
N GLY A 73 10.10 -12.93 10.26
CA GLY A 73 9.84 -14.37 10.38
C GLY A 73 9.48 -15.09 9.06
N PRO A 74 9.24 -16.42 9.13
CA PRO A 74 9.11 -17.28 7.94
C PRO A 74 7.94 -16.94 7.01
N ARG A 75 6.95 -16.20 7.52
CA ARG A 75 5.75 -15.79 6.79
C ARG A 75 5.67 -14.27 6.64
N ALA A 76 6.79 -13.56 6.75
CA ALA A 76 6.85 -12.10 6.64
C ALA A 76 6.35 -11.59 5.28
N GLY A 77 6.63 -12.34 4.20
CA GLY A 77 6.22 -11.99 2.84
C GLY A 77 6.83 -10.67 2.36
N VAL A 78 8.04 -10.33 2.81
CA VAL A 78 8.74 -9.09 2.42
C VAL A 78 9.72 -9.41 1.30
N HIS A 79 9.60 -8.71 0.18
CA HIS A 79 10.37 -8.94 -1.04
C HIS A 79 10.96 -7.63 -1.58
N ASN A 80 11.90 -7.74 -2.52
CA ASN A 80 12.38 -6.59 -3.28
C ASN A 80 11.23 -5.97 -4.08
N SER A 81 11.23 -4.64 -4.15
CA SER A 81 10.20 -3.86 -4.84
C SER A 81 10.65 -3.45 -6.24
N ASN A 82 9.71 -3.44 -7.18
CA ASN A 82 9.91 -2.89 -8.53
C ASN A 82 9.95 -1.35 -8.55
N PHE A 83 9.67 -0.67 -7.44
CA PHE A 83 9.81 0.79 -7.30
C PHE A 83 11.28 1.24 -7.18
N GLY A 84 12.22 0.29 -7.07
CA GLY A 84 13.65 0.57 -7.00
C GLY A 84 14.20 0.57 -5.58
N GLN A 85 15.40 1.11 -5.42
CA GLN A 85 16.16 1.02 -4.17
C GLN A 85 15.45 1.67 -2.99
N GLY A 86 15.52 1.02 -1.82
CA GLY A 86 14.90 1.46 -0.57
C GLY A 86 13.43 1.10 -0.43
N TRP A 87 12.79 0.59 -1.49
CA TRP A 87 11.43 0.07 -1.43
C TRP A 87 11.42 -1.43 -1.14
N VAL A 88 10.46 -1.85 -0.31
CA VAL A 88 10.13 -3.25 -0.09
C VAL A 88 8.68 -3.52 -0.45
N HIS A 89 8.40 -4.69 -1.01
CA HIS A 89 7.03 -5.14 -1.32
C HIS A 89 6.56 -6.12 -0.24
N TRP A 90 5.40 -5.87 0.35
CA TRP A 90 4.78 -6.79 1.29
C TRP A 90 3.73 -7.63 0.57
N SER A 91 4.06 -8.87 0.23
CA SER A 91 3.19 -9.86 -0.41
C SER A 91 2.08 -10.33 0.55
N ARG A 92 1.09 -9.45 0.76
CA ARG A 92 -0.02 -9.61 1.72
C ARG A 92 -1.37 -9.37 1.01
N PRO A 93 -1.87 -10.36 0.25
CA PRO A 93 -3.09 -10.20 -0.54
C PRO A 93 -4.33 -9.98 0.32
N PHE A 94 -5.28 -9.17 -0.16
CA PHE A 94 -6.55 -8.92 0.52
C PHE A 94 -7.60 -9.98 0.19
N GLN A 95 -7.55 -11.12 0.88
CA GLN A 95 -8.39 -12.29 0.63
C GLN A 95 -9.91 -12.02 0.68
N GLN A 96 -10.34 -11.02 1.45
CA GLN A 96 -11.76 -10.68 1.60
C GLN A 96 -12.25 -9.62 0.60
N TRP A 97 -11.45 -9.23 -0.40
CA TRP A 97 -11.78 -8.14 -1.33
C TRP A 97 -13.18 -8.23 -1.94
N ASN A 98 -13.56 -9.43 -2.40
CA ASN A 98 -14.85 -9.68 -3.02
C ASN A 98 -16.05 -9.53 -2.07
N LYS A 99 -15.83 -9.42 -0.75
CA LYS A 99 -16.86 -9.17 0.26
C LYS A 99 -16.94 -7.70 0.70
N THR A 100 -16.12 -6.84 0.11
CA THR A 100 -16.07 -5.41 0.44
C THR A 100 -16.80 -4.57 -0.62
N LYS A 101 -16.84 -3.25 -0.41
CA LYS A 101 -17.29 -2.27 -1.42
C LYS A 101 -16.28 -2.05 -2.56
N LYS A 102 -15.14 -2.74 -2.52
CA LYS A 102 -14.07 -2.67 -3.52
C LYS A 102 -13.54 -1.25 -3.78
N THR A 103 -13.30 -0.50 -2.70
CA THR A 103 -12.77 0.88 -2.75
C THR A 103 -11.35 0.97 -2.18
N VAL A 104 -10.67 2.07 -2.47
CA VAL A 104 -9.38 2.41 -1.85
C VAL A 104 -9.51 2.46 -0.33
N LYS A 105 -10.63 2.99 0.20
CA LYS A 105 -10.89 3.04 1.65
C LYS A 105 -10.88 1.64 2.29
N GLU A 106 -11.55 0.68 1.69
CA GLU A 106 -11.57 -0.71 2.18
C GLU A 106 -10.17 -1.35 2.11
N TYR A 107 -9.45 -1.07 1.03
CA TYR A 107 -8.09 -1.57 0.86
C TYR A 107 -7.10 -0.93 1.88
N LEU A 108 -7.19 0.37 2.15
CA LEU A 108 -6.39 1.02 3.20
C LEU A 108 -6.75 0.50 4.60
N ALA A 109 -8.00 0.11 4.86
CA ALA A 109 -8.36 -0.57 6.11
C ALA A 109 -7.65 -1.93 6.25
N HIS A 110 -7.52 -2.69 5.15
CA HIS A 110 -6.67 -3.89 5.13
C HIS A 110 -5.21 -3.58 5.43
N ILE A 111 -4.64 -2.51 4.85
CA ILE A 111 -3.26 -2.09 5.17
C ILE A 111 -3.09 -1.73 6.64
N LYS A 112 -4.05 -1.02 7.25
CA LYS A 112 -4.03 -0.74 8.69
C LYS A 112 -3.99 -2.01 9.52
N ASN A 113 -4.74 -3.04 9.12
CA ASN A 113 -4.66 -4.34 9.78
C ASN A 113 -3.28 -4.99 9.60
N LEU A 114 -2.63 -4.84 8.44
CA LEU A 114 -1.24 -5.32 8.26
C LEU A 114 -0.29 -4.58 9.21
N LEU A 115 -0.33 -3.25 9.24
CA LEU A 115 0.53 -2.40 10.07
C LEU A 115 0.34 -2.64 11.58
N LEU A 116 -0.87 -2.99 12.01
CA LEU A 116 -1.16 -3.37 13.39
C LEU A 116 -0.51 -4.70 13.79
N ASN A 117 -0.27 -5.62 12.84
CA ASN A 117 0.12 -7.02 13.11
C ASN A 117 1.53 -7.37 12.59
N ILE A 118 2.46 -6.40 12.53
CA ILE A 118 3.84 -6.63 12.10
C ILE A 118 4.79 -7.09 13.21
#